data_AF-A0A9P6RVV2-F1
#
_entry.id   AF-A0A9P6RVV2-F1
#
_cell.length_a   1.000
_cell.length_b   1.000
_cell.length_c   1.000
_cell.angle_alpha   90.00
_cell.angle_beta   90.00
_cell.angle_gamma   90.00
#
_symmetry.space_group_name_H-M   'P 1'
#
loop_
_entity.id
_entity.type
_entity.pdbx_description
1 polymer ?
#
loop_
_entity_poly.entity_id
_entity_poly.type
_entity_poly.pdbx_seq_one_letter_code
_entity_poly.pdbx_strand_id
1 'polypeptide(L)'
;MKSSTGRTGEGATKPAKKRNSTSTKKAPEVPPGLEHFHSKYPKPTYSYSSLITTAITESTQKQMTLNEIYEWVMERYPWYRTAINGWK
;
A
#
# COMPACT_ATOMS: atom_id res chain seq x y z
N MET A 1 25.06 31.95 45.58
CA MET A 1 24.33 32.72 44.55
C MET A 1 24.70 32.18 43.17
N LYS A 2 23.73 32.14 42.23
CA LYS A 2 23.67 31.44 40.92
C LYS A 2 23.02 30.04 41.07
N SER A 3 21.69 29.86 41.10
CA SER A 3 20.61 30.15 40.12
C SER A 3 20.56 29.17 38.94
N SER A 4 19.42 28.44 38.83
CA SER A 4 18.63 28.05 37.63
C SER A 4 19.38 27.46 36.43
N THR A 5 18.99 26.35 35.78
CA THR A 5 17.72 25.98 35.13
C THR A 5 17.97 24.56 34.58
N GLY A 6 17.04 23.60 34.60
CA GLY A 6 16.08 23.43 33.51
C GLY A 6 16.01 21.95 33.10
N ARG A 7 14.84 21.35 33.32
CA ARG A 7 14.41 20.02 32.86
C ARG A 7 13.86 20.19 31.45
N THR A 8 14.54 19.64 30.44
CA THR A 8 14.03 19.64 29.06
C THR A 8 13.60 18.22 28.70
N GLY A 9 12.31 18.05 28.45
CA GLY A 9 11.80 16.87 27.77
C GLY A 9 11.96 17.04 26.26
N GLU A 10 12.26 15.96 25.55
CA GLU A 10 12.13 15.93 24.10
C GLU A 10 11.68 14.53 23.67
N GLY A 11 10.42 14.46 23.22
CA GLY A 11 9.89 13.33 22.50
C GLY A 11 10.57 13.23 21.15
N ALA A 12 11.32 12.16 20.92
CA ALA A 12 11.92 11.86 19.63
C ALA A 12 10.82 11.38 18.66
N THR A 13 10.32 12.32 17.87
CA THR A 13 9.53 12.07 16.66
C THR A 13 10.35 11.25 15.67
N LYS A 14 9.82 10.10 15.24
CA LYS A 14 10.36 9.33 14.11
C LYS A 14 10.35 10.21 12.85
N PRO A 15 11.48 10.39 12.13
CA PRO A 15 11.44 11.08 10.84
C PRO A 15 10.81 10.15 9.80
N ALA A 16 9.63 10.54 9.33
CA ALA A 16 9.01 9.98 8.13
C ALA A 16 9.87 10.34 6.91
N LYS A 17 10.67 9.38 6.42
CA LYS A 17 11.44 9.53 5.19
C LYS A 17 10.51 9.45 3.98
N LYS A 18 9.98 10.61 3.57
CA LYS A 18 9.51 10.86 2.21
C LYS A 18 10.58 10.39 1.23
N ARG A 19 10.28 9.40 0.40
CA ARG A 19 10.96 9.18 -0.87
C ARG A 19 9.93 9.33 -1.97
N ASN A 20 9.80 10.56 -2.47
CA ASN A 20 9.30 10.80 -3.80
C ASN A 20 10.36 10.28 -4.76
N SER A 21 10.09 9.15 -5.42
CA SER A 21 10.76 8.79 -6.66
C SER A 21 9.79 9.05 -7.80
N THR A 22 9.87 10.27 -8.34
CA THR A 22 9.47 10.58 -9.71
C THR A 22 10.22 9.65 -10.64
N SER A 23 9.54 8.63 -11.16
CA SER A 23 10.01 7.85 -12.29
C SER A 23 9.03 8.07 -13.44
N THR A 24 9.38 9.04 -14.29
CA THR A 24 8.89 9.14 -15.66
C THR A 24 9.27 7.85 -16.40
N LYS A 25 8.43 6.83 -16.33
CA LYS A 25 8.40 5.74 -17.30
C LYS A 25 7.11 5.90 -18.08
N LYS A 26 7.24 6.12 -19.39
CA LYS A 26 6.14 6.19 -20.35
C LYS A 26 5.19 5.03 -20.07
N ALA A 27 3.98 5.35 -19.60
CA ALA A 27 2.98 4.36 -19.24
C ALA A 27 2.67 3.49 -20.49
N PRO A 28 2.50 2.17 -20.34
CA PRO A 28 1.94 1.34 -21.41
C PRO A 28 0.58 1.94 -21.78
N GLU A 29 0.27 2.02 -23.06
CA GLU A 29 -0.98 2.61 -23.56
C GLU A 29 -2.19 2.00 -22.86
N VAL A 30 -2.74 2.75 -21.91
CA VAL A 30 -3.86 2.34 -21.07
C VAL A 30 -5.13 2.54 -21.91
N PRO A 31 -5.98 1.52 -22.11
CA PRO A 31 -7.23 1.69 -22.85
C PRO A 31 -8.05 2.86 -22.26
N PRO A 32 -8.73 3.69 -23.08
CA PRO A 32 -9.35 4.97 -22.66
C PRO A 32 -10.36 4.94 -21.49
N GLY A 33 -10.80 3.77 -21.00
CA GLY A 33 -11.64 3.67 -19.80
C GLY A 33 -10.87 3.37 -18.50
N LEU A 34 -9.64 2.89 -18.62
CA LEU A 34 -8.88 2.27 -17.54
C LEU A 34 -8.05 3.32 -16.77
N GLU A 35 -7.77 4.47 -17.39
CA GLU A 35 -7.08 5.62 -16.78
C GLU A 35 -7.95 6.33 -15.73
N HIS A 36 -9.24 6.55 -16.03
CA HIS A 36 -10.22 7.04 -15.05
C HIS A 36 -10.38 6.07 -13.86
N PHE A 37 -10.32 4.77 -14.14
CA PHE A 37 -10.42 3.73 -13.12
C PHE A 37 -9.18 3.71 -12.21
N HIS A 38 -7.97 3.82 -12.75
CA HIS A 38 -6.72 3.89 -11.96
C HIS A 38 -6.56 5.18 -11.17
N SER A 39 -7.10 6.30 -11.66
CA SER A 39 -7.18 7.55 -10.90
C SER A 39 -8.08 7.40 -9.67
N LYS A 40 -9.22 6.71 -9.83
CA LYS A 40 -10.16 6.43 -8.74
C LYS A 40 -9.68 5.36 -7.77
N TYR A 41 -9.00 4.34 -8.28
CA TYR A 41 -8.46 3.21 -7.52
C TYR A 41 -6.96 3.12 -7.75
N PRO A 42 -6.15 3.91 -7.03
CA PRO A 42 -4.71 3.91 -7.23
C PRO A 42 -4.07 2.61 -6.76
N LYS A 43 -2.86 2.35 -7.25
CA LYS A 43 -2.06 1.20 -6.83
C LYS A 43 -1.82 1.25 -5.32
N PRO A 44 -2.07 0.17 -4.57
CA PRO A 44 -1.80 0.13 -3.14
C PRO A 44 -0.31 0.32 -2.83
N THR A 45 -0.02 0.99 -1.71
CA THR A 45 1.36 1.16 -1.18
C THR A 45 1.86 -0.09 -0.45
N TYR A 46 0.97 -1.04 -0.18
CA TYR A 46 1.30 -2.30 0.48
C TYR A 46 2.03 -3.25 -0.45
N SER A 47 3.03 -3.95 0.08
CA SER A 47 3.70 -5.02 -0.66
C SER A 47 2.78 -6.24 -0.76
N TYR A 48 3.02 -7.09 -1.76
CA TYR A 48 2.26 -8.34 -1.94
C TYR A 48 2.32 -9.23 -0.69
N SER A 49 3.48 -9.29 -0.01
CA SER A 49 3.62 -9.99 1.27
C SER A 49 2.67 -9.45 2.34
N SER A 50 2.57 -8.12 2.48
CA SER A 50 1.62 -7.52 3.43
C SER A 50 0.18 -7.85 3.07
N LEU A 51 -0.18 -7.82 1.78
CA LEU A 51 -1.52 -8.17 1.33
C LEU A 51 -1.88 -9.64 1.67
N ILE A 52 -0.97 -10.58 1.38
CA ILE A 52 -1.16 -11.99 1.73
C ILE A 52 -1.29 -12.17 3.24
N THR A 53 -0.39 -11.56 4.02
CA THR A 53 -0.42 -11.67 5.48
C THR A 53 -1.74 -11.15 6.04
N THR A 54 -2.23 -10.00 5.57
CA THR A 54 -3.52 -9.45 6.01
C THR A 54 -4.68 -10.35 5.59
N ALA A 55 -4.70 -10.86 4.35
CA ALA A 55 -5.74 -11.78 3.88
C ALA A 55 -5.85 -13.03 4.77
N ILE A 56 -4.71 -13.67 5.06
CA ILE A 56 -4.66 -14.85 5.93
C ILE A 56 -5.03 -14.49 7.38
N THR A 57 -4.57 -13.34 7.88
CA THR A 57 -4.86 -12.90 9.26
C THR A 57 -6.33 -12.55 9.46
N GLU A 58 -7.01 -12.05 8.44
CA GLU A 58 -8.45 -11.75 8.50
C GLU A 58 -9.33 -12.99 8.35
N SER A 59 -8.81 -14.08 7.78
CA SER A 59 -9.57 -15.32 7.68
C SER A 59 -9.80 -15.95 9.07
N THR A 60 -10.97 -16.54 9.28
CA THR A 60 -11.32 -17.22 10.54
C THR A 60 -10.39 -18.39 10.81
N GLN A 61 -10.00 -19.10 9.74
CA GLN A 61 -9.18 -20.32 9.82
C GLN A 61 -7.67 -20.03 9.83
N LYS A 62 -7.25 -18.75 9.73
CA LYS A 62 -5.84 -18.35 9.54
C LYS A 62 -5.14 -19.05 8.39
N GLN A 63 -5.94 -19.43 7.39
CA GLN A 63 -5.53 -20.05 6.15
C GLN A 63 -6.46 -19.55 5.05
N MET A 64 -5.94 -19.45 3.84
CA MET A 64 -6.67 -19.00 2.66
C MET A 64 -5.97 -19.62 1.45
N THR A 65 -6.74 -20.20 0.54
CA THR A 65 -6.21 -20.73 -0.72
C THR A 65 -5.69 -19.61 -1.59
N LEU A 66 -4.85 -19.96 -2.56
CA LEU A 66 -4.31 -19.00 -3.50
C LEU A 66 -5.43 -18.25 -4.25
N ASN A 67 -6.50 -18.96 -4.66
CA ASN A 67 -7.63 -18.33 -5.35
C ASN A 67 -8.36 -17.30 -4.47
N GLU A 68 -8.66 -17.67 -3.23
CA GLU A 68 -9.32 -16.78 -2.27
C GLU A 68 -8.46 -15.53 -1.96
N ILE A 69 -7.13 -15.66 -1.88
CA ILE A 69 -6.24 -14.50 -1.70
C ILE A 69 -6.37 -13.53 -2.88
N TYR A 70 -6.45 -14.03 -4.11
CA TYR A 70 -6.64 -13.16 -5.27
C TYR A 70 -7.99 -12.45 -5.24
N GLU A 71 -9.06 -13.14 -4.86
CA GLU A 71 -10.39 -12.57 -4.71
C GLU A 71 -10.41 -11.50 -3.62
N TRP A 72 -9.83 -11.78 -2.44
CA TRP A 72 -9.70 -10.83 -1.33
C TRP A 72 -8.95 -9.56 -1.74
N VAL A 73 -7.85 -9.71 -2.50
CA VAL A 73 -7.05 -8.58 -2.98
C VAL A 73 -7.83 -7.75 -4.00
N MET A 74 -8.52 -8.38 -4.97
CA MET A 74 -9.35 -7.68 -5.95
C MET A 74 -10.54 -6.97 -5.30
N GLU A 75 -11.11 -7.55 -4.25
CA GLU A 75 -12.24 -6.98 -3.52
C GLU A 75 -11.84 -5.67 -2.83
N ARG A 76 -10.75 -5.69 -2.05
CA ARG A 76 -10.26 -4.54 -1.28
C ARG A 76 -9.48 -3.52 -2.09
N TYR A 77 -8.79 -3.98 -3.14
CA TYR A 77 -7.93 -3.14 -3.97
C TYR A 77 -8.32 -3.30 -5.45
N PRO A 78 -9.38 -2.59 -5.89
CA PRO A 78 -9.92 -2.72 -7.24
C PRO A 78 -8.91 -2.44 -8.35
N TRP A 79 -7.81 -1.73 -8.07
CA TRP A 79 -6.68 -1.54 -9.00
C TRP A 79 -6.24 -2.86 -9.66
N TYR A 80 -6.20 -3.95 -8.89
CA TYR A 80 -5.81 -5.28 -9.40
C TYR A 80 -6.84 -5.93 -10.33
N ARG A 81 -8.13 -5.54 -10.30
CA ARG A 81 -9.17 -6.09 -11.19
C ARG A 81 -8.91 -5.79 -12.67
N THR A 82 -8.25 -4.67 -12.93
CA THR A 82 -7.99 -4.15 -14.29
C THR A 82 -6.57 -4.42 -14.78
N ALA A 83 -5.74 -5.04 -13.95
CA ALA A 83 -4.45 -5.52 -14.36
C ALA A 83 -4.66 -6.84 -15.14
N ILE A 84 -4.98 -6.72 -16.43
CA ILE A 84 -5.32 -7.84 -17.32
C ILE A 84 -4.10 -8.76 -17.55
N ASN A 85 -2.87 -8.28 -17.27
CA ASN A 85 -1.63 -9.04 -17.48
C ASN A 85 -0.71 -8.97 -16.25
N GLY A 86 -0.61 -10.08 -15.50
CA GLY A 86 0.59 -10.42 -14.73
C GLY A 86 0.72 -9.96 -13.27
N TRP A 87 -0.40 -9.73 -12.56
CA TRP A 87 -0.34 -9.46 -11.11
C TRP A 87 -0.76 -10.64 -10.23
N LYS A 88 -1.53 -11.58 -10.79
CA LYS A 88 -2.06 -12.80 -10.15
C LYS A 88 -1.04 -13.92 -10.33
#